data_AF-A0A433Q478-F1
#
_entry.id   AF-A0A433Q478-F1
#
_cell.length_a   1.000
_cell.length_b   1.000
_cell.length_c   1.000
_cell.angle_alpha   90.00
_cell.angle_beta   90.00
_cell.angle_gamma   90.00
#
_symmetry.space_group_name_H-M   'P 1'
#
loop_
_entity.id
_entity.type
_entity.pdbx_description
1 polymer ?
#
loop_
_entity_poly.entity_id
_entity_poly.type
_entity_poly.pdbx_seq_one_letter_code
_entity_poly.pdbx_strand_id
1 'polypeptide(L)'
;MDLLPTFSSAVSEEKPTLRKFLEFRLSAGDLKEKATEYSRYKDELNTISRYYAEASEFGQKVVELKRLFKASLLVYWISLE
;
A
#
# COMPACT_ATOMS: atom_id res chain seq x y z
N MET A 1 -17.04 11.56 -31.26
CA MET A 1 -17.37 11.22 -29.86
C MET A 1 -16.63 9.95 -29.56
N ASP A 2 -15.35 10.09 -29.22
CA ASP A 2 -14.47 8.95 -29.00
C ASP A 2 -14.83 8.32 -27.67
N LEU A 3 -15.29 7.07 -27.72
CA LEU A 3 -15.55 6.25 -26.55
C LEU A 3 -14.21 5.96 -25.88
N LEU A 4 -13.95 6.64 -24.76
CA LEU A 4 -12.88 6.27 -23.85
C LEU A 4 -13.03 4.78 -23.51
N PRO A 5 -11.94 3.99 -23.56
CA PRO A 5 -12.03 2.58 -23.17
C PRO A 5 -12.43 2.52 -21.70
N THR A 6 -13.63 2.00 -21.46
CA THR A 6 -14.09 1.59 -20.14
C THR A 6 -13.06 0.59 -19.63
N PHE A 7 -12.21 1.02 -18.68
CA PHE A 7 -11.30 0.13 -17.99
C PHE A 7 -12.17 -0.93 -17.29
N SER A 8 -12.28 -2.07 -17.94
CA SER A 8 -13.00 -3.23 -17.46
C SER A 8 -12.38 -3.63 -16.12
N SER A 9 -13.17 -3.44 -15.07
CA SER A 9 -12.89 -3.79 -13.68
C SER A 9 -12.79 -5.31 -13.55
N ALA A 10 -11.67 -5.88 -13.99
CA ALA A 10 -11.30 -7.27 -13.75
C ALA A 10 -9.80 -7.40 -13.42
N VAL A 11 -9.20 -6.36 -12.83
CA VAL A 11 -8.06 -6.59 -11.94
C VAL A 11 -8.67 -7.21 -10.70
N SER A 12 -8.42 -8.51 -10.49
CA SER A 12 -8.61 -9.21 -9.21
C SER A 12 -8.43 -8.19 -8.07
N GLU A 13 -9.40 -8.04 -7.16
CA GLU A 13 -9.35 -7.16 -5.98
C GLU A 13 -8.30 -7.64 -4.98
N GLU A 14 -7.09 -7.73 -5.48
CA GLU A 14 -6.00 -8.41 -4.86
C GLU A 14 -5.40 -7.35 -3.96
N LYS A 15 -5.79 -7.43 -2.68
CA LYS A 15 -5.56 -6.39 -1.67
C LYS A 15 -4.17 -5.77 -1.84
N PRO A 16 -4.06 -4.44 -1.88
CA PRO A 16 -2.75 -3.81 -1.85
C PRO A 16 -2.01 -4.28 -0.58
N THR A 17 -0.75 -4.66 -0.70
CA THR A 17 0.07 -5.14 0.41
C THR A 17 1.44 -4.47 0.37
N LEU A 18 2.15 -4.49 1.50
CA LEU A 18 3.56 -4.08 1.53
C LEU A 18 4.39 -4.82 0.48
N ARG A 19 4.12 -6.11 0.24
CA ARG A 19 4.80 -6.90 -0.80
C ARG A 19 4.59 -6.30 -2.18
N LYS A 20 3.35 -5.97 -2.56
CA LYS A 20 3.04 -5.33 -3.85
C LYS A 20 3.68 -3.95 -3.99
N PHE A 21 3.72 -3.18 -2.91
CA PHE A 21 4.46 -1.92 -2.90
C PHE A 21 5.94 -2.15 -3.23
N LEU A 22 6.61 -3.09 -2.56
CA LEU A 22 8.02 -3.40 -2.84
C LEU A 22 8.23 -3.95 -4.25
N GLU A 23 7.33 -4.79 -4.77
CA GLU A 23 7.36 -5.29 -6.15
C GLU A 23 7.23 -4.16 -7.17
N PHE A 24 6.37 -3.17 -6.90
CA PHE A 24 6.24 -1.95 -7.72
C PHE A 24 7.51 -1.10 -7.68
N ARG A 25 8.10 -0.87 -6.50
CA ARG A 25 9.35 -0.11 -6.34
C ARG A 25 10.51 -0.81 -7.07
N LEU A 26 10.55 -2.15 -6.98
CA LEU A 26 11.53 -2.97 -7.69
C LEU A 26 11.39 -2.85 -9.21
N SER A 27 10.17 -2.96 -9.74
CA SER A 27 9.93 -2.85 -11.18
C SER A 27 10.21 -1.44 -11.71
N ALA A 28 10.05 -0.41 -10.87
CA ALA A 28 10.43 0.97 -11.17
C ALA A 28 11.95 1.24 -11.06
N GLY A 29 12.75 0.26 -10.61
CA GLY A 29 14.19 0.44 -10.39
C GLY A 29 14.54 1.39 -9.24
N ASP A 30 13.61 1.64 -8.32
CA ASP A 30 13.74 2.63 -7.25
C ASP A 30 13.72 2.04 -5.83
N LEU A 31 13.73 0.69 -5.74
CA LEU A 31 13.78 -0.07 -4.51
C LEU A 31 15.08 0.25 -3.74
N LYS A 32 14.93 0.71 -2.50
CA LYS A 32 16.03 0.93 -1.56
C LYS A 32 16.10 -0.19 -0.51
N GLU A 33 17.02 -0.02 0.42
CA GLU A 33 17.12 -0.87 1.60
C GLU A 33 15.78 -0.97 2.35
N LYS A 34 15.56 -2.13 2.98
CA LYS A 34 14.30 -2.49 3.63
C LYS A 34 13.79 -1.43 4.61
N ALA A 35 14.68 -0.88 5.44
CA ALA A 35 14.32 0.14 6.43
C ALA A 35 13.80 1.43 5.76
N THR A 36 14.46 1.87 4.69
CA THR A 36 14.05 3.03 3.89
C THR A 36 12.68 2.80 3.24
N GLU A 37 12.45 1.63 2.62
CA GLU A 37 11.15 1.33 1.98
C GLU A 37 10.01 1.19 2.99
N TYR A 38 10.30 0.69 4.20
CA TYR A 38 9.30 0.62 5.28
C TYR A 38 8.91 2.02 5.76
N SER A 39 9.88 2.92 5.90
CA SER A 39 9.59 4.33 6.24
C SER A 39 8.76 4.99 5.14
N ARG A 40 9.16 4.82 3.87
CA ARG A 40 8.43 5.38 2.72
C ARG A 40 7.00 4.89 2.65
N TYR A 41 6.77 3.59 2.76
CA TYR A 41 5.43 3.02 2.72
C TYR A 41 4.55 3.60 3.84
N LYS A 42 5.10 3.74 5.05
CA LYS A 42 4.41 4.39 6.17
C LYS A 42 4.06 5.86 5.86
N ASP A 43 5.00 6.61 5.31
CA ASP A 43 4.84 8.03 5.00
C ASP A 43 3.84 8.28 3.86
N GLU A 44 3.82 7.40 2.85
CA GLU A 44 2.84 7.43 1.77
C GLU A 44 1.44 7.12 2.30
N LEU A 45 1.25 6.07 3.11
CA LEU A 45 -0.05 5.77 3.74
C LEU A 45 -0.54 6.93 4.62
N ASN A 46 0.35 7.60 5.34
CA ASN A 46 0.02 8.78 6.12
C ASN A 46 -0.37 9.95 5.24
N THR A 47 0.33 10.16 4.13
CA THR A 47 0.02 11.21 3.16
C THR A 47 -1.33 10.99 2.53
N ILE A 48 -1.63 9.78 2.04
CA ILE A 48 -2.92 9.45 1.44
C ILE A 48 -4.05 9.63 2.47
N SER A 49 -3.86 9.23 3.73
CA SER A 49 -4.89 9.39 4.77
C SER A 49 -5.26 10.84 5.09
N ARG A 50 -4.45 11.82 4.70
CA ARG A 50 -4.80 13.25 4.85
C ARG A 50 -5.82 13.73 3.83
N TYR A 51 -5.91 13.05 2.67
CA TYR A 51 -6.76 13.46 1.56
C TYR A 51 -8.15 12.78 1.56
N TYR A 52 -8.29 11.67 2.29
CA TYR A 52 -9.53 10.90 2.32
C TYR A 52 -10.08 10.83 3.74
N ALA A 53 -11.36 11.19 3.90
CA ALA A 53 -12.07 10.96 5.15
C ALA A 53 -12.08 9.45 5.46
N GLU A 54 -11.91 9.08 6.73
CA GLU A 54 -11.83 7.68 7.15
C GLU A 54 -13.07 6.86 6.76
N ALA A 55 -14.25 7.49 6.79
CA ALA A 55 -15.51 6.85 6.41
C ALA A 55 -15.67 6.64 4.89
N SER A 56 -14.82 7.24 4.05
CA SER A 56 -14.85 7.00 2.61
C SER A 56 -14.29 5.63 2.26
N GLU A 57 -14.68 5.08 1.12
CA GLU A 57 -14.16 3.80 0.63
C GLU A 57 -12.63 3.78 0.57
N PHE A 58 -12.03 4.86 0.06
CA PHE A 58 -10.57 5.02 0.02
C PHE A 58 -9.97 5.16 1.42
N GLY A 59 -10.63 5.89 2.32
CA GLY A 59 -10.21 6.00 3.73
C GLY A 59 -10.13 4.64 4.41
N GLN A 60 -11.18 3.82 4.27
CA GLN A 60 -11.21 2.47 4.83
C GLN A 60 -10.12 1.56 4.23
N LYS A 61 -9.86 1.65 2.92
CA LYS A 61 -8.76 0.93 2.26
C LYS A 61 -7.40 1.31 2.88
N VAL A 62 -7.15 2.60 3.13
CA VAL A 62 -5.90 3.08 3.75
C VAL A 62 -5.79 2.63 5.21
N VAL A 63 -6.88 2.63 5.97
CA VAL A 63 -6.91 2.11 7.34
C VAL A 63 -6.52 0.63 7.37
N GLU A 64 -7.10 -0.18 6.49
CA GLU A 64 -6.77 -1.61 6.38
C GLU A 64 -5.29 -1.82 6.03
N LEU A 65 -4.75 -1.04 5.09
CA LEU A 65 -3.33 -1.07 4.75
C LEU A 65 -2.43 -0.74 5.93
N LYS A 66 -2.78 0.27 6.73
CA LYS A 66 -2.04 0.62 7.96
C LYS A 66 -2.11 -0.51 8.99
N ARG A 67 -3.26 -1.18 9.12
CA ARG A 67 -3.44 -2.33 10.02
C ARG A 67 -2.54 -3.50 9.61
N LEU A 68 -2.58 -3.87 8.34
CA LEU A 68 -1.75 -4.96 7.79
C LEU A 68 -0.25 -4.64 7.91
N PHE A 69 0.15 -3.39 7.69
CA PHE A 69 1.53 -2.96 7.87
C PHE A 69 2.00 -3.06 9.32
N LYS A 70 1.18 -2.62 10.29
CA LYS A 70 1.51 -2.80 11.72
C LYS A 70 1.66 -4.27 12.10
N ALA A 71 0.79 -5.14 11.58
CA ALA A 71 0.88 -6.58 11.81
C ALA A 71 2.17 -7.18 11.24
N SER A 72 2.61 -6.76 10.05
CA SER A 72 3.86 -7.25 9.46
C SER A 72 5.11 -6.80 10.24
N LEU A 73 5.06 -5.62 10.87
CA LEU A 73 6.11 -5.20 11.81
C LEU A 73 6.12 -6.09 13.05
N LEU A 74 4.98 -6.31 13.70
CA LEU A 74 4.90 -7.12 14.92
C LEU A 74 5.44 -8.55 14.72
N VAL A 75 5.09 -9.20 13.61
CA VAL A 75 5.63 -10.53 13.26
C VAL A 75 7.14 -10.51 13.09
N TYR A 76 7.69 -9.44 12.49
CA TYR A 76 9.13 -9.28 12.33
C TYR A 76 9.86 -9.11 13.66
N TRP A 77 9.32 -8.31 14.59
CA TRP A 77 9.91 -8.11 15.91
C TRP A 77 9.95 -9.41 16.72
N ILE A 78 8.86 -10.19 16.71
CA ILE A 78 8.80 -11.49 17.42
C ILE A 78 9.76 -12.53 16.81
N SER A 79 10.07 -12.43 15.52
CA SER A 79 10.98 -13.38 14.84
C SER A 79 12.48 -13.10 15.06
N LEU A 80 12.82 -12.01 15.76
CA LEU A 80 14.19 -11.62 16.11
C LEU A 80 14.54 -11.91 17.58
N GLU A 81 13.59 -12.42 18.34
CA GLU A 81 13.71 -12.88 19.74
C GLU A 81 13.82 -14.41 19.79
#